data_AF-A0A2N7NDZ8-F1
#
_entry.id   AF-A0A2N7NDZ8-F1
#
_cell.length_a   1.000
_cell.length_b   1.000
_cell.length_c   1.000
_cell.angle_alpha   90.00
_cell.angle_beta   90.00
_cell.angle_gamma   90.00
#
_symmetry.space_group_name_H-M   'P 1'
#
loop_
_entity.id
_entity.type
_entity.pdbx_description
1 polymer ?
#
loop_
_entity_poly.entity_id
_entity_poly.type
_entity_poly.pdbx_seq_one_letter_code
_entity_poly.pdbx_strand_id
1 'polypeptide(L)' 'MLSSRMDKSQYELFNVLNDTILLRFDRLTPWEKNFITDLHHKALTKQLISTKQEQLVLKISMKAYKSKKKIEHSNF' A
#
# COMPACT_ATOMS: atom_id res chain seq x y z
N MET A 1 16.61 -15.02 22.12
CA MET A 1 15.21 -14.54 22.15
C MET A 1 14.95 -13.77 20.87
N LEU A 2 14.11 -14.30 19.98
CA LEU A 2 13.67 -13.58 18.77
C LEU A 2 12.78 -12.43 19.21
N SER A 3 13.26 -11.19 19.03
CA SER A 3 12.41 -10.00 19.19
C SER A 3 11.30 -10.09 18.15
N SER A 4 10.12 -10.55 18.59
CA SER A 4 8.93 -10.77 17.76
C SER A 4 8.23 -9.47 17.35
N ARG A 5 8.76 -8.31 17.76
CA ARG A 5 8.15 -7.02 17.42
C ARG A 5 8.67 -6.58 16.06
N MET A 6 7.79 -6.66 15.06
CA MET A 6 7.96 -5.99 13.78
C MET A 6 8.22 -4.51 14.04
N ASP A 7 9.18 -3.93 13.33
CA ASP A 7 9.49 -2.50 13.48
C ASP A 7 8.23 -1.67 13.17
N LYS A 8 8.03 -0.57 13.92
CA LYS A 8 6.81 0.24 13.82
C LYS A 8 6.60 0.76 12.39
N SER A 9 7.68 1.10 11.69
CA SER A 9 7.61 1.56 10.30
C SER A 9 7.15 0.46 9.33
N GLN A 10 7.62 -0.77 9.53
CA GLN A 10 7.22 -1.92 8.72
C GLN A 10 5.75 -2.29 8.96
N TYR A 11 5.27 -2.17 10.20
CA TYR A 11 3.86 -2.37 10.52
C TYR A 11 2.96 -1.33 9.85
N GLU A 12 3.36 -0.05 9.86
CA GLU A 12 2.63 1.01 9.18
C GLU A 12 2.58 0.79 7.66
N LEU A 13 3.71 0.43 7.04
CA LEU A 13 3.76 0.09 5.61
C LEU A 13 2.84 -1.09 5.25
N PHE A 14 2.86 -2.14 6.08
CA PHE A 14 2.00 -3.31 5.87
C PHE A 14 0.51 -2.95 5.90
N ASN A 15 0.09 -2.08 6.83
CA ASN A 15 -1.29 -1.60 6.87
C ASN A 15 -1.65 -0.78 5.62
N VAL A 16 -0.76 0.08 5.14
CA VAL A 16 -1.00 0.85 3.91
C VAL A 16 -1.16 -0.07 2.69
N LEU A 17 -0.34 -1.12 2.59
CA LEU A 17 -0.45 -2.13 1.53
C LEU A 17 -1.79 -2.87 1.61
N ASN A 18 -2.19 -3.31 2.80
CA ASN A 18 -3.48 -3.97 3.01
C ASN A 18 -4.66 -3.06 2.66
N ASP A 19 -4.69 -1.83 3.15
CA ASP A 19 -5.76 -0.86 2.85
C ASP A 19 -5.86 -0.60 1.35
N THR A 20 -4.72 -0.51 0.67
CA THR A 20 -4.69 -0.28 -0.77
C THR A 20 -5.25 -1.48 -1.54
N ILE A 21 -4.92 -2.72 -1.13
CA ILE A 21 -5.45 -3.94 -1.75
C ILE A 21 -6.94 -4.12 -1.43
N LEU A 22 -7.37 -3.92 -0.19
CA LEU A 22 -8.74 -4.22 0.22
C LEU A 22 -9.74 -3.15 -0.24
N LEU A 23 -9.34 -1.88 -0.27
CA LEU A 23 -10.28 -0.76 -0.44
C LEU A 23 -10.13 -0.02 -1.76
N ARG A 24 -9.03 -0.19 -2.49
CA ARG A 24 -8.66 0.70 -3.60
C ARG A 24 -8.04 0.00 -4.81
N PHE A 25 -7.99 -1.33 -4.81
CA PHE A 25 -7.27 -2.10 -5.82
C PHE A 25 -7.84 -1.89 -7.22
N ASP A 26 -9.15 -1.76 -7.34
CA ASP A 26 -9.88 -1.45 -8.58
C ASP A 26 -9.40 -0.16 -9.27
N ARG A 27 -8.91 0.81 -8.49
CA ARG A 27 -8.48 2.14 -8.96
C ARG A 27 -7.02 2.21 -9.39
N LEU A 28 -6.29 1.11 -9.20
CA LEU A 28 -4.90 1.00 -9.59
C LEU A 28 -4.81 0.59 -11.06
N THR A 29 -3.84 1.19 -11.77
CA THR A 29 -3.42 0.70 -13.09
C THR A 29 -2.87 -0.73 -12.99
N PRO A 30 -2.80 -1.50 -14.10
CA PRO A 30 -2.25 -2.85 -14.08
C PRO A 30 -0.83 -2.93 -13.50
N TRP A 31 0.03 -1.95 -13.82
CA TRP A 31 1.38 -1.87 -13.26
C TRP A 31 1.37 -1.59 -11.75
N GLU A 32 0.54 -0.65 -11.28
CA GLU A 32 0.42 -0.36 -9.84
C GLU A 32 -0.11 -1.58 -9.07
N LYS A 33 -1.06 -2.34 -9.63
CA LYS A 33 -1.57 -3.59 -9.04
C LYS A 33 -0.45 -4.59 -8.84
N ASN A 34 0.33 -4.87 -9.89
CA ASN A 34 1.45 -5.81 -9.81
C ASN A 34 2.50 -5.36 -8.79
N PHE A 35 2.82 -4.06 -8.78
CA PHE A 35 3.78 -3.50 -7.82
C PHE A 35 3.31 -3.62 -6.37
N ILE A 36 2.06 -3.27 -6.07
CA ILE A 36 1.49 -3.37 -4.71
C ILE A 36 1.39 -4.82 -4.26
N THR A 37 0.97 -5.74 -5.14
CA THR A 37 0.89 -7.18 -4.83
C THR A 37 2.27 -7.78 -4.55
N ASP A 38 3.30 -7.42 -5.35
CA ASP A 38 4.68 -7.86 -5.11
C ASP A 38 5.19 -7.37 -3.74
N LEU A 39 4.96 -6.09 -3.41
CA LEU A 39 5.38 -5.55 -2.12
C LEU A 39 4.60 -6.11 -0.93
N HIS A 40 3.31 -6.40 -1.11
CA HIS A 40 2.51 -7.08 -0.09
C HIS A 40 3.04 -8.49 0.19
N HIS A 41 3.36 -9.25 -0.86
CA HIS A 41 3.98 -10.56 -0.72
C HIS A 41 5.36 -10.46 -0.03
N LYS A 42 6.17 -9.47 -0.37
CA LYS A 42 7.46 -9.21 0.30
C LYS A 42 7.29 -8.89 1.78
N ALA A 43 6.30 -8.07 2.13
CA ALA A 43 6.01 -7.75 3.53
C ALA A 43 5.57 -9.02 4.31
N LEU A 44 4.72 -9.88 3.73
CA LEU A 44 4.31 -11.15 4.33
C LEU A 44 5.47 -12.13 4.53
N THR A 45 6.38 -12.19 3.55
CA THR A 45 7.55 -13.08 3.56
C THR A 45 8.76 -12.45 4.26
N LYS A 46 8.60 -11.28 4.88
CA LYS A 46 9.65 -10.52 5.60
C LYS A 46 10.89 -10.24 4.74
N GLN A 47 10.69 -10.09 3.43
CA GLN A 47 11.72 -9.64 2.52
C GLN A 47 11.95 -8.13 2.66
N LEU A 48 13.16 -7.69 2.32
CA LEU A 48 13.53 -6.29 2.42
C LEU A 48 12.72 -5.45 1.41
N ILE A 49 12.11 -4.37 1.90
CA ILE A 49 11.50 -3.33 1.07
C ILE A 49 12.40 -2.10 1.17
N SER A 50 12.83 -1.58 0.03
CA SER A 50 13.68 -0.39 -0.02
C SER A 50 12.87 0.88 0.26
N THR A 51 13.51 1.90 0.83
CA THR A 51 12.87 3.20 1.08
C THR A 51 12.25 3.83 -0.17
N LYS A 52 12.84 3.62 -1.35
CA LYS A 52 12.26 4.09 -2.63
C LYS A 52 10.92 3.39 -2.94
N GLN A 53 10.83 2.10 -2.65
CA GLN A 53 9.59 1.33 -2.80
C GLN A 53 8.54 1.81 -1.80
N GLU A 54 8.91 2.03 -0.54
CA GLU A 54 8.01 2.57 0.49
C GLU A 54 7.42 3.93 0.07
N GLN A 55 8.27 4.85 -0.37
CA GLN A 55 7.84 6.15 -0.88
C GLN A 55 6.88 6.03 -2.07
N LEU A 56 7.09 5.05 -2.94
CA LEU A 56 6.24 4.82 -4.10
C LEU A 56 4.88 4.23 -3.70
N VAL A 57 4.86 3.30 -2.74
CA VAL A 57 3.61 2.78 -2.13
C VAL A 57 2.78 3.92 -1.57
N LEU A 58 3.39 4.84 -0.81
CA LEU A 58 2.68 5.98 -0.23
C LEU A 58 2.08 6.90 -1.32
N LYS A 59 2.83 7.18 -2.38
CA LYS A 59 2.34 7.97 -3.54
C LYS A 59 1.15 7.30 -4.22
N ILE A 60 1.25 6.00 -4.51
CA ILE A 60 0.17 5.22 -5.14
C ILE A 60 -1.07 5.21 -4.24
N SER A 61 -0.89 4.91 -2.95
CA SER A 61 -1.97 4.83 -1.96
C SER A 61 -2.71 6.16 -1.81
N MET A 62 -1.98 7.28 -1.81
CA MET A 62 -2.55 8.62 -1.70
C MET A 62 -3.26 9.07 -2.99
N LYS A 63 -2.73 8.71 -4.16
CA LYS A 63 -3.42 8.91 -5.45
C LYS A 63 -4.76 8.15 -5.46
N ALA A 64 -4.75 6.88 -5.10
CA ALA A 64 -5.95 6.03 -5.09
C ALA A 64 -6.99 6.50 -4.05
N TYR A 65 -6.55 7.09 -2.93
CA TYR A 65 -7.41 7.74 -1.95
C TYR A 65 -8.14 8.96 -2.54
N LYS A 66 -7.40 9.87 -3.17
CA LYS A 66 -7.94 11.13 -3.71
C LYS A 66 -8.98 10.88 -4.82
N SER A 67 -8.83 9.81 -5.60
CA SER A 67 -9.83 9.40 -6.58
C SER A 67 -11.20 9.11 -5.97
N LYS A 68 -11.29 8.69 -4.69
CA LYS A 68 -12.57 8.49 -3.98
C LYS A 68 -13.33 9.80 -3.77
N LYS A 69 -12.63 10.80 -3.21
CA LYS A 69 -13.23 12.09 -2.83
C LYS A 69 -13.84 12.81 -4.02
N LYS A 70 -13.27 12.64 -5.22
CA LYS A 70 -13.78 13.30 -6.43
C LYS A 70 -15.10 12.71 -6.90
N ILE A 71 -15.32 11.40 -6.75
CA ILE A 71 -16.58 10.72 -7.12
C ILE A 71 -17.67 11.04 -6.09
N GLU A 72 -17.33 11.07 -4.80
CA GLU A 72 -18.30 11.38 -3.73
C GLU A 72 -18.79 12.84 -3.79
N HIS A 73 -17.94 13.79 -4.20
CA HIS A 73 -18.34 15.19 -4.37
C HIS A 73 -19.12 15.50 -5.65
N SER A 74 -19.11 14.61 -6.65
CA SER A 74 -19.83 14.80 -7.91
C SER A 74 -21.25 14.22 -7.89
N ASN A 75 -21.67 13.58 -6.80
CA ASN A 75 -23.00 13.01 -6.61
C ASN A 75 -23.92 13.91 -5.75
N PHE A 76 -23.60 15.20 -5.61
CA PHE A 76 -24.42 16.21 -4.93
C PHE A 76 -24.70 17.40 -5.85
#